data_AF-A0A7S2FLR1-F1
#
_entry.id   AF-A0A7S2FLR1-F1
#
_cell.length_a   1.000
_cell.length_b   1.000
_cell.length_c   1.000
_cell.angle_alpha   90.00
_cell.angle_beta   90.00
_cell.angle_gamma   90.00
#
_symmetry.space_group_name_H-M   'P 1'
#
loop_
_entity.id
_entity.type
_entity.pdbx_description
1 polymer ?
#
loop_
_entity_poly.entity_id
_entity_poly.type
_entity_poly.pdbx_seq_one_letter_code
_entity_poly.pdbx_strand_id
1 'polypeptide(L)'
;ESENVELLDCFRLFSEREQLGKDDPWFCPKCKDHVHAYKKFDLWSTPDILIIHLKRFQHTMGAHFVHRQKIDSLVNFPLDGLDLSEMVLGTDTSSSRARPVYDCYAVSEHMGGMGGGHYTATVKNMRNSRWYAFNDSHVSEAQGSDGVTPNAYVLFYKRRDGSARWAGQALPSDSDKGTTKKGRR
;
A
#
# COMPACT_ATOMS: atom_id res chain seq x y z
N GLU A 1 8.61 -24.64 0.24
CA GLU A 1 7.72 -23.99 1.22
C GLU A 1 7.53 -22.56 0.76
N SER A 2 6.30 -22.05 0.65
CA SER A 2 6.10 -20.63 0.33
C SER A 2 6.48 -19.83 1.56
N GLU A 3 7.54 -19.04 1.50
CA GLU A 3 7.86 -18.06 2.55
C GLU A 3 6.63 -17.18 2.77
N ASN A 4 6.16 -17.13 4.01
CA ASN A 4 5.04 -16.27 4.38
C ASN A 4 5.57 -14.84 4.53
N VAL A 5 5.29 -13.98 3.55
CA VAL A 5 5.77 -12.58 3.54
C VAL A 5 4.68 -11.68 4.08
N GLU A 6 4.93 -10.99 5.19
CA GLU A 6 4.02 -9.99 5.74
C GLU A 6 4.35 -8.59 5.20
N LEU A 7 3.35 -7.71 5.12
CA LEU A 7 3.54 -6.32 4.67
C LEU A 7 4.54 -5.56 5.56
N LEU A 8 4.57 -5.85 6.85
CA LEU A 8 5.53 -5.23 7.77
C LEU A 8 6.96 -5.66 7.46
N ASP A 9 7.19 -6.86 6.93
CA ASP A 9 8.53 -7.28 6.48
C ASP A 9 8.98 -6.43 5.29
N CYS A 10 8.07 -6.10 4.37
CA CYS A 10 8.36 -5.19 3.27
C CYS A 10 8.73 -3.78 3.76
N PHE A 11 8.09 -3.27 4.83
CA PHE A 11 8.46 -1.99 5.45
C PHE A 11 9.83 -2.04 6.13
N ARG A 12 10.16 -3.14 6.79
CA ARG A 12 11.49 -3.36 7.38
C ARG A 12 12.56 -3.36 6.29
N LEU A 13 12.37 -4.16 5.23
CA LEU A 13 13.26 -4.20 4.07
C LEU A 13 13.42 -2.83 3.40
N PHE A 14 12.34 -2.05 3.28
CA PHE A 14 12.42 -0.68 2.73
C PHE A 14 13.30 0.25 3.59
N SER A 15 13.36 0.00 4.89
CA SER A 15 14.11 0.83 5.86
C SER A 15 15.49 0.29 6.19
N GLU A 16 15.89 -0.84 5.58
CA GLU A 16 17.22 -1.41 5.75
C GLU A 16 18.28 -0.54 5.05
N ARG A 17 19.48 -0.56 5.62
CA ARG A 17 20.62 0.17 5.06
C ARG A 17 21.22 -0.65 3.92
N GLU A 18 21.19 -0.10 2.72
CA GLU A 18 21.77 -0.69 1.51
C GLU A 18 23.07 0.04 1.11
N GLN A 19 23.97 -0.64 0.40
CA GLN A 19 25.13 -0.02 -0.22
C GLN A 19 24.80 0.26 -1.69
N LEU A 20 25.08 1.49 -2.14
CA LEU A 20 24.87 1.86 -3.54
C LEU A 20 25.81 1.06 -4.46
N GLY A 21 25.25 0.65 -5.59
CA GLY A 21 25.94 -0.11 -6.62
C GLY A 21 26.96 0.73 -7.39
N LYS A 22 27.58 0.09 -8.39
CA LYS A 22 28.56 0.73 -9.28
C LYS A 22 27.93 1.69 -10.27
N ASP A 23 26.67 1.44 -10.63
CA ASP A 23 25.96 2.19 -11.66
C ASP A 23 25.12 3.35 -11.08
N ASP A 24 25.03 3.48 -9.75
CA ASP A 24 24.31 4.52 -9.02
C ASP A 24 25.10 5.14 -7.83
N PRO A 25 26.38 5.54 -8.03
CA PRO A 25 27.19 6.07 -6.94
C PRO A 25 26.70 7.44 -6.46
N TRP A 26 26.98 7.76 -5.20
CA TRP A 26 26.64 9.06 -4.62
C TRP A 26 27.82 10.03 -4.72
N PHE A 27 27.56 11.26 -5.17
CA PHE A 27 28.57 12.31 -5.19
C PHE A 27 28.82 12.87 -3.78
N CYS A 28 30.03 12.66 -3.25
CA CYS A 28 30.43 13.18 -1.96
C CYS A 28 30.95 14.62 -2.07
N PRO A 29 30.26 15.62 -1.48
CA PRO A 29 30.69 17.02 -1.58
C PRO A 29 31.99 17.31 -0.81
N LYS A 30 32.41 16.43 0.10
CA LYS A 30 33.67 16.52 0.85
C LYS A 30 34.84 15.93 0.05
N CYS A 31 34.67 14.74 -0.52
CA CYS A 31 35.71 14.08 -1.32
C CYS A 31 35.83 14.68 -2.73
N LYS A 32 34.77 15.36 -3.21
CA LYS A 32 34.61 15.85 -4.59
C LYS A 32 34.64 14.72 -5.62
N ASP A 33 34.09 13.56 -5.26
CA ASP A 33 34.11 12.35 -6.08
C ASP A 33 32.86 11.48 -5.85
N HIS A 34 32.59 10.58 -6.79
CA HIS A 34 31.52 9.57 -6.71
C HIS A 34 31.98 8.39 -5.85
N VAL A 35 31.21 8.06 -4.82
CA VAL A 35 31.54 7.02 -3.85
C VAL A 35 30.41 6.02 -3.69
N HIS A 36 30.77 4.81 -3.30
CA HIS A 36 29.86 3.75 -2.89
C HIS A 36 29.33 4.02 -1.47
N ALA A 37 28.47 5.02 -1.35
CA ALA A 37 27.86 5.37 -0.08
C ALA A 37 26.87 4.29 0.37
N TYR A 38 26.60 4.29 1.67
CA TYR A 38 25.45 3.60 2.21
C TYR A 38 24.24 4.54 2.23
N LYS A 39 23.09 3.98 1.91
CA LYS A 39 21.80 4.67 1.84
C LYS A 39 20.80 3.92 2.72
N LYS A 40 19.93 4.68 3.37
CA LYS A 40 18.85 4.17 4.20
C LYS A 40 17.66 5.11 4.06
N PHE A 41 16.45 4.56 4.05
CA PHE A 41 15.23 5.33 4.18
C PHE A 41 14.64 5.14 5.58
N ASP A 42 14.08 6.21 6.12
CA ASP A 42 13.36 6.20 7.39
C ASP A 42 12.03 6.92 7.20
N LEU A 43 10.97 6.43 7.86
CA LEU A 43 9.67 7.08 7.86
C LEU A 43 9.61 8.07 9.02
N TRP A 44 9.65 9.37 8.73
CA TRP A 44 9.49 10.39 9.76
C TRP A 44 8.02 10.57 10.18
N SER A 45 7.12 10.63 9.20
CA SER A 45 5.67 10.81 9.41
C SER A 45 4.89 10.20 8.25
N THR A 46 3.64 9.78 8.49
CA THR A 46 2.78 9.19 7.47
C THR A 46 1.49 10.02 7.24
N PRO A 47 0.97 10.06 6.00
CA PRO A 47 -0.25 10.81 5.66
C PRO A 47 -1.51 10.11 6.15
N ASP A 48 -2.65 10.81 6.18
CA ASP A 48 -3.94 10.21 6.52
C ASP A 48 -4.43 9.18 5.47
N ILE A 49 -4.04 9.36 4.22
CA ILE A 49 -4.25 8.38 3.13
C ILE A 49 -2.88 7.85 2.71
N LEU A 50 -2.63 6.60 3.05
CA LEU A 50 -1.39 5.91 2.74
C LEU A 50 -1.60 5.01 1.52
N ILE A 51 -0.80 5.25 0.48
CA ILE A 51 -0.78 4.42 -0.73
C ILE A 51 0.49 3.60 -0.70
N ILE A 52 0.35 2.27 -0.75
CA ILE A 52 1.47 1.34 -0.71
C ILE A 52 1.52 0.61 -2.04
N HIS A 53 2.63 0.77 -2.75
CA HIS A 53 2.88 0.08 -4.00
C HIS A 53 3.80 -1.12 -3.75
N LEU A 54 3.29 -2.32 -4.01
CA LEU A 54 4.09 -3.54 -3.99
C LEU A 54 4.86 -3.64 -5.30
N LYS A 55 6.19 -3.41 -5.25
CA LYS A 55 7.08 -3.40 -6.43
C LYS A 55 7.26 -4.81 -7.00
N ARG A 56 6.24 -5.30 -7.72
CA ARG A 56 6.18 -6.67 -8.25
C ARG A 56 6.93 -6.86 -9.56
N PHE A 57 7.19 -5.81 -10.33
CA PHE A 57 7.87 -5.94 -11.61
C PHE A 57 9.37 -5.71 -11.46
N GLN A 58 10.13 -6.70 -11.89
CA GLN A 58 11.58 -6.67 -11.92
C GLN A 58 12.06 -6.74 -13.36
N HIS A 59 12.84 -5.74 -13.76
CA HIS A 59 13.45 -5.66 -15.07
C HIS A 59 14.97 -5.72 -14.90
N THR A 60 15.56 -6.88 -15.17
CA THR A 60 17.00 -7.07 -15.09
C THR A 60 17.57 -7.08 -16.50
N MET A 61 18.41 -6.08 -16.82
CA MET A 61 19.14 -6.04 -18.09
C MET A 61 20.56 -6.56 -17.87
N GLY A 62 20.90 -7.63 -18.56
CA GLY A 62 22.28 -8.08 -18.76
C GLY A 62 22.76 -7.74 -20.17
N ALA A 63 24.07 -7.87 -20.41
CA ALA A 63 24.69 -7.54 -21.70
C ALA A 63 24.11 -8.31 -22.91
N HIS A 64 23.56 -9.51 -22.68
CA HIS A 64 22.99 -10.37 -23.72
C HIS A 64 21.63 -10.98 -23.36
N PHE A 65 21.05 -10.61 -22.21
CA PHE A 65 19.75 -11.13 -21.78
C PHE A 65 18.92 -10.04 -21.12
N VAL A 66 17.61 -10.08 -21.37
CA VAL A 66 16.64 -9.24 -20.67
C VAL A 66 15.73 -10.17 -19.90
N HIS A 67 15.87 -10.17 -18.57
CA HIS A 67 14.97 -10.93 -17.71
C HIS A 67 13.86 -10.02 -17.22
N ARG A 68 12.62 -10.41 -17.52
CA ARG A 68 11.41 -9.68 -17.16
C ARG A 68 10.51 -10.60 -16.37
N GLN A 69 10.27 -10.26 -15.11
CA GLN A 69 9.46 -11.07 -14.22
C GLN A 69 8.47 -10.21 -13.43
N LYS A 70 7.32 -10.80 -13.15
CA LYS A 70 6.41 -10.37 -12.09
C LYS A 70 6.62 -11.28 -10.89
N ILE A 71 6.80 -10.70 -9.71
CA ILE A 71 6.82 -11.39 -8.43
C ILE A 71 5.38 -11.71 -8.04
N ASP A 72 5.06 -13.00 -7.99
CA ASP A 72 3.76 -13.58 -7.67
C ASP A 72 3.70 -14.14 -6.23
N SER A 73 4.70 -13.87 -5.41
CA SER A 73 4.65 -14.17 -3.98
C SER A 73 3.46 -13.45 -3.33
N LEU A 74 2.68 -14.18 -2.53
CA LEU A 74 1.64 -13.57 -1.70
C LEU A 74 2.31 -12.68 -0.66
N VAL A 75 1.83 -11.45 -0.54
CA VAL A 75 2.15 -10.55 0.57
C VAL A 75 0.90 -10.46 1.43
N ASN A 76 0.97 -10.94 2.67
CA ASN A 76 -0.12 -10.81 3.61
C ASN A 76 -0.16 -9.39 4.17
N PHE A 77 -1.34 -8.79 4.17
CA PHE A 77 -1.55 -7.44 4.68
C PHE A 77 -2.87 -7.36 5.45
N PRO A 78 -2.90 -6.65 6.60
CA PRO A 78 -4.09 -6.56 7.42
C PRO A 78 -5.11 -5.61 6.80
N LEU A 79 -6.34 -6.07 6.61
CA LEU A 79 -7.44 -5.21 6.14
C LEU A 79 -7.85 -4.16 7.18
N ASP A 80 -7.58 -4.43 8.45
CA ASP A 80 -7.97 -3.63 9.59
C ASP A 80 -6.78 -3.55 10.56
N GLY A 81 -6.45 -2.35 11.02
CA GLY A 81 -5.47 -2.17 12.10
C GLY A 81 -4.01 -2.37 11.72
N LEU A 82 -3.58 -1.97 10.51
CA LEU A 82 -2.16 -1.84 10.18
C LEU A 82 -1.50 -0.80 11.11
N ASP A 83 -0.72 -1.25 12.08
CA ASP A 83 0.02 -0.38 13.00
C ASP A 83 1.44 -0.12 12.50
N LEU A 84 1.75 1.13 12.15
CA LEU A 84 3.07 1.56 11.72
C LEU A 84 3.87 2.25 12.85
N SER A 85 3.43 2.14 14.10
CA SER A 85 4.06 2.87 15.24
C SER A 85 5.54 2.53 15.39
N GLU A 86 5.94 1.29 15.13
CA GLU A 86 7.35 0.86 15.19
C GLU A 86 8.20 1.35 14.02
N MET A 87 7.57 1.73 12.90
CA MET A 87 8.27 2.15 11.69
C MET A 87 8.40 3.68 11.58
N VAL A 88 7.54 4.45 12.25
CA VAL A 88 7.47 5.91 12.13
C VAL A 88 8.17 6.62 13.30
N LEU A 89 9.28 7.29 12.99
CA LEU A 89 10.18 7.91 13.99
C LEU A 89 9.63 9.17 14.63
N GLY A 90 8.92 10.01 13.89
CA GLY A 90 8.45 11.32 14.33
C GLY A 90 7.12 11.30 15.10
N THR A 91 6.71 10.15 15.64
CA THR A 91 5.48 10.06 16.42
C THR A 91 5.66 10.70 17.80
N ASP A 92 4.89 11.74 18.08
CA ASP A 92 4.77 12.28 19.44
C ASP A 92 3.94 11.28 20.27
N THR A 93 4.63 10.38 20.97
CA THR A 93 4.03 9.33 21.81
C THR A 93 3.13 9.87 22.91
N SER A 94 3.16 11.19 23.16
CA SER A 94 2.32 11.85 24.16
C SER A 94 0.86 12.09 23.73
N SER A 95 0.52 11.98 22.44
CA SER A 95 -0.87 12.19 21.98
C SER A 95 -1.45 10.95 21.26
N SER A 96 -2.59 10.44 21.73
CA SER A 96 -3.27 9.30 21.11
C SER A 96 -3.69 9.56 19.65
N ARG A 97 -3.89 10.84 19.28
CA ARG A 97 -4.17 11.28 17.91
C ARG A 97 -2.98 11.12 16.95
N ALA A 98 -1.80 10.76 17.46
CA ALA A 98 -0.58 10.58 16.68
C ALA A 98 -0.27 9.13 16.30
N ARG A 99 -1.07 8.12 16.72
CA ARG A 99 -0.77 6.73 16.32
C ARG A 99 -1.04 6.50 14.83
N PRO A 100 -0.09 5.95 14.06
CA PRO A 100 -0.23 5.69 12.63
C PRO A 100 -0.91 4.33 12.41
N VAL A 101 -2.17 4.19 12.84
CA VAL A 101 -2.98 2.98 12.64
C VAL A 101 -3.94 3.18 11.47
N TYR A 102 -3.97 2.21 10.56
CA TYR A 102 -4.69 2.30 9.30
C TYR A 102 -5.59 1.10 9.02
N ASP A 103 -6.68 1.35 8.29
CA ASP A 103 -7.55 0.32 7.73
C ASP A 103 -7.49 0.35 6.20
N CYS A 104 -7.38 -0.82 5.58
CA CYS A 104 -7.40 -0.96 4.14
C CYS A 104 -8.81 -0.69 3.63
N TYR A 105 -8.93 0.07 2.54
CA TYR A 105 -10.22 0.32 1.91
C TYR A 105 -10.23 0.07 0.42
N ALA A 106 -9.07 -0.10 -0.22
CA ALA A 106 -9.01 -0.52 -1.61
C ALA A 106 -7.73 -1.32 -1.87
N VAL A 107 -7.86 -2.31 -2.74
CA VAL A 107 -6.76 -3.06 -3.31
C VAL A 107 -6.91 -2.99 -4.82
N SER A 108 -5.89 -2.48 -5.51
CA SER A 108 -5.76 -2.62 -6.96
C SER A 108 -4.97 -3.88 -7.24
N GLU A 109 -5.53 -4.74 -8.07
CA GLU A 109 -4.93 -6.02 -8.47
C GLU A 109 -4.50 -5.95 -9.92
N HIS A 110 -3.42 -6.64 -10.25
CA HIS A 110 -2.95 -6.81 -11.62
C HIS A 110 -2.76 -8.30 -11.92
N MET A 111 -3.52 -8.83 -12.86
CA MET A 111 -3.34 -10.18 -13.41
C MET A 111 -2.51 -10.11 -14.68
N GLY A 112 -1.72 -11.15 -14.97
CA GLY A 112 -0.81 -11.16 -16.13
C GLY A 112 0.61 -10.77 -15.78
N GLY A 113 1.38 -10.37 -16.78
CA GLY A 113 2.84 -10.18 -16.69
C GLY A 113 3.30 -8.83 -17.23
N MET A 114 4.58 -8.72 -17.55
CA MET A 114 5.17 -7.44 -17.96
C MET A 114 4.81 -7.02 -19.40
N GLY A 115 4.32 -7.95 -20.22
CA GLY A 115 3.86 -7.70 -21.59
C GLY A 115 2.40 -7.23 -21.70
N GLY A 116 1.69 -7.15 -20.57
CA GLY A 116 0.27 -6.84 -20.53
C GLY A 116 -0.43 -7.61 -19.43
N GLY A 117 -1.62 -7.15 -19.10
CA GLY A 117 -2.41 -7.72 -18.04
C GLY A 117 -3.75 -7.04 -17.88
N HIS A 118 -4.46 -7.42 -16.84
CA HIS A 118 -5.78 -6.92 -16.52
C HIS A 118 -5.81 -6.35 -15.11
N TYR A 119 -6.35 -5.13 -14.97
CA TYR A 119 -6.45 -4.45 -13.69
C TYR A 119 -7.87 -4.51 -13.17
N THR A 120 -8.00 -4.93 -11.92
CA THR A 120 -9.26 -4.93 -11.17
C THR A 120 -9.06 -4.24 -9.83
N ALA A 121 -10.15 -3.97 -9.11
CA ALA A 121 -10.05 -3.42 -7.77
C ALA A 121 -11.09 -4.01 -6.82
N THR A 122 -10.66 -4.33 -5.60
CA THR A 122 -11.53 -4.70 -4.49
C THR A 122 -11.61 -3.49 -3.55
N VAL A 123 -12.80 -2.90 -3.38
CA VAL A 123 -12.96 -1.59 -2.72
C VAL A 123 -14.09 -1.63 -1.69
N LYS A 124 -13.83 -1.09 -0.49
CA LYS A 124 -14.81 -0.87 0.56
C LYS A 124 -15.61 0.39 0.27
N ASN A 125 -16.91 0.23 0.07
CA ASN A 125 -17.82 1.36 -0.03
C ASN A 125 -18.05 1.94 1.38
N MET A 126 -17.57 3.16 1.60
CA MET A 126 -17.65 3.80 2.92
C MET A 126 -19.06 4.17 3.37
N ARG A 127 -20.04 4.24 2.46
CA ARG A 127 -21.43 4.60 2.82
C ARG A 127 -22.18 3.45 3.47
N ASN A 128 -21.90 2.22 3.05
CA ASN A 128 -22.58 1.03 3.57
C ASN A 128 -21.62 0.05 4.24
N SER A 129 -20.31 0.36 4.27
CA SER A 129 -19.25 -0.48 4.83
C SER A 129 -19.11 -1.86 4.18
N ARG A 130 -19.63 -2.06 2.97
CA ARG A 130 -19.54 -3.33 2.21
C ARG A 130 -18.41 -3.27 1.19
N TRP A 131 -17.83 -4.41 0.88
CA TRP A 131 -16.80 -4.54 -0.15
C TRP A 131 -17.42 -4.90 -1.51
N TYR A 132 -16.78 -4.43 -2.56
CA TYR A 132 -17.18 -4.68 -3.94
C TYR A 132 -15.95 -4.95 -4.80
N ALA A 133 -16.07 -5.90 -5.72
CA ALA A 133 -15.10 -6.13 -6.78
C ALA A 133 -15.52 -5.33 -8.02
N PHE A 134 -14.60 -4.52 -8.52
CA PHE A 134 -14.74 -3.70 -9.72
C PHE A 134 -13.85 -4.31 -10.81
N ASN A 135 -14.50 -4.79 -11.87
CA ASN A 135 -13.87 -5.35 -13.05
C ASN A 135 -14.44 -4.65 -14.28
N ASP A 136 -13.77 -3.57 -14.69
CA ASP A 136 -14.22 -2.65 -15.74
C ASP A 136 -15.67 -2.17 -15.53
N SER A 137 -16.59 -2.60 -16.41
CA SER A 137 -18.01 -2.26 -16.37
C SER A 137 -18.83 -3.16 -15.45
N HIS A 138 -18.22 -4.19 -14.86
CA HIS A 138 -18.87 -5.13 -13.96
C HIS A 138 -18.51 -4.84 -12.51
N VAL A 139 -19.55 -4.72 -11.67
CA VAL A 139 -19.40 -4.52 -10.22
C VAL A 139 -20.21 -5.59 -9.51
N SER A 140 -19.56 -6.33 -8.62
CA SER A 140 -20.19 -7.34 -7.78
C SER A 140 -19.85 -7.11 -6.31
N GLU A 141 -20.68 -7.63 -5.41
CA GLU A 141 -20.34 -7.66 -3.99
C GLU A 141 -19.18 -8.63 -3.75
N ALA A 142 -18.32 -8.31 -2.78
CA ALA A 142 -17.15 -9.09 -2.40
C ALA A 142 -16.91 -9.04 -0.88
N GLN A 143 -15.95 -9.81 -0.41
CA GLN A 143 -15.32 -9.64 0.90
C GLN A 143 -13.98 -8.91 0.73
N GLY A 144 -13.54 -8.18 1.77
CA GLY A 144 -12.23 -7.52 1.70
C GLY A 144 -11.07 -8.51 1.54
N SER A 145 -11.23 -9.72 2.09
CA SER A 145 -10.26 -10.82 1.95
C SER A 145 -10.07 -11.28 0.51
N ASP A 146 -11.05 -11.05 -0.36
CA ASP A 146 -10.98 -11.46 -1.76
C ASP A 146 -9.90 -10.66 -2.53
N GLY A 147 -9.49 -9.49 -2.01
CA GLY A 147 -8.37 -8.71 -2.55
C GLY A 147 -7.00 -9.10 -2.00
N VAL A 148 -6.91 -9.99 -1.00
CA VAL A 148 -5.63 -10.45 -0.43
C VAL A 148 -5.09 -11.59 -1.29
N THR A 149 -4.48 -11.22 -2.42
CA THR A 149 -4.04 -12.18 -3.44
C THR A 149 -2.60 -11.91 -3.89
N PRO A 150 -1.94 -12.88 -4.54
CA PRO A 150 -0.69 -12.66 -5.30
C PRO A 150 -0.75 -11.52 -6.33
N ASN A 151 -1.95 -11.12 -6.75
CA ASN A 151 -2.15 -10.07 -7.75
C ASN A 151 -2.28 -8.68 -7.13
N ALA A 152 -2.45 -8.56 -5.82
CA ALA A 152 -2.52 -7.28 -5.12
C ALA A 152 -1.27 -6.44 -5.44
N TYR A 153 -1.45 -5.26 -6.03
CA TYR A 153 -0.37 -4.44 -6.59
C TYR A 153 -0.26 -3.08 -5.90
N VAL A 154 -1.38 -2.40 -5.67
CA VAL A 154 -1.43 -1.15 -4.91
C VAL A 154 -2.48 -1.26 -3.81
N LEU A 155 -2.07 -0.98 -2.58
CA LEU A 155 -2.93 -1.00 -1.40
C LEU A 155 -3.24 0.44 -0.98
N PHE A 156 -4.49 0.68 -0.61
CA PHE A 156 -4.95 1.98 -0.14
C PHE A 156 -5.44 1.86 1.30
N TYR A 157 -4.82 2.64 2.18
CA TYR A 157 -5.05 2.64 3.60
C TYR A 157 -5.50 4.02 4.06
N LYS A 158 -6.49 4.04 4.95
CA LYS A 158 -6.95 5.25 5.62
C LYS A 158 -6.61 5.18 7.10
N ARG A 159 -6.02 6.26 7.63
CA ARG A 159 -5.74 6.41 9.05
C ARG A 159 -7.04 6.48 9.85
N ARG A 160 -7.10 5.77 10.98
CA ARG A 160 -8.28 5.74 11.87
C ARG A 160 -8.60 7.12 12.43
N ASP A 161 -7.62 7.75 13.06
CA ASP A 161 -7.76 9.07 13.71
C ASP A 161 -7.32 10.23 12.80
N GLY A 162 -7.30 10.00 11.49
CA GLY A 162 -6.91 11.01 10.50
C GLY A 162 -8.00 12.04 10.20
N SER A 163 -7.57 13.20 9.72
CA SER A 163 -8.43 14.30 9.27
C SER A 163 -8.92 14.19 7.82
N ALA A 164 -8.39 13.21 7.05
CA ALA A 164 -8.71 13.05 5.64
C ALA A 164 -10.22 12.98 5.36
N ARG A 165 -10.63 13.80 4.40
CA ARG A 165 -12.00 13.87 3.87
C ARG A 165 -12.08 13.20 2.51
N TRP A 166 -13.16 12.47 2.23
CA TRP A 166 -13.38 11.83 0.94
C TRP A 166 -14.17 12.75 0.02
N ALA A 167 -13.60 13.14 -1.12
CA ALA A 167 -14.23 14.08 -2.06
C ALA A 167 -14.74 15.38 -1.38
N GLY A 168 -13.99 15.89 -0.41
CA GLY A 168 -14.34 17.09 0.37
C GLY A 168 -15.42 16.89 1.45
N GLN A 169 -16.04 15.71 1.52
CA GLN A 169 -17.11 15.39 2.47
C GLN A 169 -16.57 14.71 3.73
N ALA A 170 -17.18 15.02 4.86
CA ALA A 170 -16.99 14.25 6.08
C ALA A 170 -17.46 12.81 5.83
N LEU A 171 -16.75 11.84 6.38
CA LEU A 171 -17.19 10.45 6.29
C LEU A 171 -18.53 10.28 7.01
N PRO A 172 -19.43 9.42 6.50
CA PRO A 172 -20.63 9.04 7.22
C PRO A 172 -20.24 8.53 8.60
N SER A 173 -20.85 9.10 9.63
CA SER A 173 -20.66 8.62 11.00
C SER A 173 -21.38 7.28 11.17
N ASP A 174 -20.89 6.38 12.03
CA ASP A 174 -21.62 5.14 12.35
C ASP A 174 -23.05 5.42 12.88
N SER A 175 -23.31 6.63 13.38
CA SER A 175 -24.63 7.12 13.78
C SER A 175 -25.60 7.44 12.62
N ASP A 176 -25.15 7.52 11.37
CA ASP A 176 -26.01 7.78 10.20
C ASP A 176 -26.70 6.50 9.65
N LYS A 177 -26.48 5.34 10.29
CA LYS A 177 -27.00 4.03 9.86
C LYS A 177 -28.53 3.84 10.01
N GLY A 178 -29.30 4.88 10.26
CA GLY A 178 -30.72 4.76 10.59
C GLY A 178 -31.62 5.82 9.97
N THR A 179 -31.80 5.85 8.65
CA THR A 179 -33.08 6.28 8.04
C THR A 179 -33.11 5.95 6.55
N THR A 180 -33.45 4.71 6.21
CA THR A 180 -34.01 4.40 4.89
C THR A 180 -35.42 4.99 4.81
N LYS A 181 -35.53 6.23 4.30
CA LYS A 181 -36.82 6.72 3.80
C LYS A 181 -37.21 5.85 2.58
N LYS A 182 -38.21 4.98 2.77
CA LYS A 182 -38.91 4.31 1.67
C LYS A 182 -39.49 5.39 0.75
N GLY A 183 -38.82 5.63 -0.37
CA GLY A 183 -39.38 6.39 -1.48
C GLY A 183 -40.46 5.55 -2.15
N ARG A 184 -41.71 5.99 -2.04
CA ARG A 184 -42.81 5.54 -2.89
C ARG A 184 -42.47 5.85 -4.35
N ARG A 185 -42.47 4.82 -5.20
CA ARG A 185 -42.93 4.92 -6.59
C ARG A 185 -44.22 4.13 -6.68
#